data_AF-A0A0Q5LA65-F1
#
_entry.id   AF-A0A0Q5LA65-F1
#
_cell.length_a   1.000
_cell.length_b   1.000
_cell.length_c   1.000
_cell.angle_alpha   90.00
_cell.angle_beta   90.00
_cell.angle_gamma   90.00
#
_symmetry.space_group_name_H-M   'P 1'
#
loop_
_entity.id
_entity.type
_entity.pdbx_description
1 polymer ?
#
loop_
_entity_poly.entity_id
_entity_poly.type
_entity_poly.pdbx_seq_one_letter_code
_entity_poly.pdbx_strand_id
1 'polypeptide(L)'
;MSAPDADAWAALGQPRPRSVRLSPAARTRLAHLADLRDVFYPSDAERIGGEYSGELHLAPDLLAARPWLAPDTPRRDLLGRVMAQEWTGLLALLGEYGPWVYVPDVAALQGLSRAYAALVSAATPAREEDVLAAARRHAGGTTSLLARLEITDYRRKTHPAAPEPLAALEGAFWAQAGEVAAARRAEWQARRG
;
A
#
# COMPACT_ATOMS: atom_id res chain seq x y z
N MET A 1 -31.49 -11.00 -5.44
CA MET A 1 -30.54 -11.76 -4.60
C MET A 1 -29.15 -11.20 -4.86
N SER A 2 -28.68 -10.26 -4.04
CA SER A 2 -27.26 -9.90 -4.03
C SER A 2 -26.48 -11.12 -3.55
N ALA A 3 -25.43 -11.50 -4.27
CA ALA A 3 -24.60 -12.62 -3.85
C ALA A 3 -23.94 -12.29 -2.50
N PRO A 4 -23.89 -13.21 -1.52
CA PRO A 4 -23.33 -12.99 -0.18
C PRO A 4 -21.90 -12.43 -0.18
N ASP A 5 -21.16 -12.63 -1.28
CA ASP A 5 -19.81 -12.11 -1.46
C ASP A 5 -19.77 -10.60 -1.77
N ALA A 6 -20.82 -10.03 -2.36
CA ALA A 6 -20.88 -8.60 -2.67
C ALA A 6 -20.91 -7.74 -1.40
N ASP A 7 -21.71 -8.17 -0.40
CA ASP A 7 -21.80 -7.50 0.89
C ASP A 7 -20.50 -7.67 1.70
N ALA A 8 -19.84 -8.82 1.54
CA ALA A 8 -18.55 -9.10 2.16
C ALA A 8 -17.43 -8.19 1.65
N TRP A 9 -17.36 -7.96 0.34
CA TRP A 9 -16.38 -7.03 -0.24
C TRP A 9 -16.69 -5.57 0.09
N ALA A 10 -17.96 -5.19 0.13
CA ALA A 10 -18.38 -3.85 0.54
C ALA A 10 -17.91 -3.52 1.96
N ALA A 11 -17.99 -4.48 2.90
CA ALA A 11 -17.49 -4.32 4.26
C ALA A 11 -15.96 -4.10 4.34
N LEU A 12 -15.22 -4.54 3.32
CA LEU A 12 -13.78 -4.31 3.17
C LEU A 12 -13.46 -3.04 2.36
N GLY A 13 -14.45 -2.20 2.07
CA GLY A 13 -14.26 -0.98 1.29
C GLY A 13 -14.28 -1.18 -0.22
N GLN A 14 -14.64 -2.37 -0.72
CA GLN A 14 -14.72 -2.68 -2.15
C GLN A 14 -16.15 -3.06 -2.59
N PRO A 15 -17.07 -2.10 -2.74
CA PRO A 15 -18.47 -2.39 -3.06
C PRO A 15 -18.71 -2.88 -4.49
N ARG A 16 -17.73 -2.72 -5.39
CA ARG A 16 -17.83 -3.11 -6.81
C ARG A 16 -16.57 -3.86 -7.25
N PRO A 17 -16.36 -5.09 -6.77
CA PRO A 17 -15.20 -5.87 -7.15
C PRO A 17 -15.20 -6.15 -8.67
N ARG A 18 -14.02 -6.13 -9.30
CA ARG A 18 -13.77 -6.37 -10.72
C ARG A 18 -14.46 -5.39 -11.66
N SER A 19 -14.66 -4.15 -11.19
CA SER A 19 -15.25 -3.08 -11.99
C SER A 19 -14.29 -2.55 -13.06
N VAL A 20 -12.98 -2.68 -12.83
CA VAL A 20 -11.94 -2.33 -13.81
C VAL A 20 -11.45 -3.58 -14.55
N ARG A 21 -11.53 -3.54 -15.88
CA ARG A 21 -11.00 -4.58 -16.77
C ARG A 21 -9.57 -4.24 -17.17
N LEU A 22 -8.62 -5.08 -16.77
CA LEU A 22 -7.21 -4.86 -17.08
C LEU A 22 -6.87 -5.37 -18.48
N SER A 23 -6.18 -4.53 -19.25
CA SER A 23 -5.45 -5.00 -20.42
C SER A 23 -4.31 -5.94 -20.00
N PRO A 24 -3.79 -6.79 -20.91
CA PRO A 24 -2.62 -7.61 -20.62
C PRO A 24 -1.43 -6.79 -20.10
N ALA A 25 -1.19 -5.61 -20.67
CA ALA A 25 -0.10 -4.71 -20.25
C ALA A 25 -0.38 -4.00 -18.92
N ALA A 26 -1.64 -3.73 -18.57
CA ALA A 26 -1.97 -3.20 -17.24
C ALA A 26 -1.77 -4.28 -16.18
N ARG A 27 -2.10 -5.53 -16.49
CA ARG A 27 -1.92 -6.67 -15.58
C ARG A 27 -0.46 -6.93 -15.21
N THR A 28 0.46 -6.82 -16.17
CA THR A 28 1.90 -6.95 -15.89
C THR A 28 2.44 -5.81 -15.04
N ARG A 29 1.81 -4.63 -15.07
CA ARG A 29 2.24 -3.45 -14.32
C ARG A 29 1.58 -3.30 -12.94
N LEU A 30 0.74 -4.24 -12.52
CA LEU A 30 0.04 -4.18 -11.23
C LEU A 30 0.97 -4.06 -10.02
N ALA A 31 2.18 -4.61 -10.11
CA ALA A 31 3.19 -4.51 -9.06
C ALA A 31 4.36 -3.58 -9.43
N HIS A 32 4.25 -2.84 -10.54
CA HIS A 32 5.30 -1.93 -10.98
C HIS A 32 5.10 -0.54 -10.37
N LEU A 33 6.19 0.19 -10.21
CA LEU A 33 6.16 1.60 -9.80
C LEU A 33 5.24 2.40 -10.74
N ALA A 34 4.20 3.00 -10.17
CA ALA A 34 3.21 3.80 -10.88
C ALA A 34 3.51 5.29 -10.77
N ASP A 35 4.03 5.72 -9.62
CA ASP A 35 4.44 7.10 -9.37
C ASP A 35 5.67 7.12 -8.45
N LEU A 36 6.52 8.12 -8.62
CA LEU A 36 7.71 8.36 -7.81
C LEU A 36 8.00 9.85 -7.75
N ARG A 37 8.10 10.37 -6.52
CA ARG A 37 8.42 11.78 -6.23
C ARG A 37 9.57 11.84 -5.25
N ASP A 38 10.55 12.68 -5.57
CA ASP A 38 11.60 13.05 -4.64
C ASP A 38 11.06 14.09 -3.64
N VAL A 39 11.38 13.89 -2.35
CA VAL A 39 11.02 14.81 -1.27
C VAL A 39 12.30 15.19 -0.54
N PHE A 40 12.98 16.23 -1.04
CA PHE A 40 14.27 16.69 -0.51
C PHE A 40 14.15 17.93 0.37
N TYR A 41 13.09 18.72 0.18
CA TYR A 41 12.87 19.97 0.91
C TYR A 41 11.46 20.05 1.51
N PRO A 42 11.26 20.83 2.59
CA PRO A 42 9.92 21.02 3.17
C PRO A 42 8.89 21.54 2.16
N SER A 43 9.32 22.39 1.21
CA SER A 43 8.48 22.88 0.12
C SER A 43 8.03 21.77 -0.84
N ASP A 44 8.82 20.72 -1.02
CA ASP A 44 8.40 19.54 -1.80
C ASP A 44 7.29 18.82 -1.07
N ALA A 45 7.43 18.61 0.24
CA ALA A 45 6.44 17.96 1.07
C ALA A 45 5.11 18.73 1.10
N GLU A 46 5.15 20.07 1.19
CA GLU A 46 3.96 20.92 1.13
C GLU A 46 3.28 20.87 -0.24
N ARG A 47 4.05 20.95 -1.32
CA ARG A 47 3.53 20.93 -2.69
C ARG A 47 2.88 19.58 -3.00
N ILE A 48 3.61 18.48 -2.75
CA ILE A 48 3.15 17.11 -3.00
C ILE A 48 1.97 16.76 -2.08
N GLY A 49 2.03 17.16 -0.80
CA GLY A 49 0.92 17.00 0.13
C GLY A 49 -0.34 17.74 -0.32
N GLY A 50 -0.20 18.93 -0.92
CA GLY A 50 -1.28 19.64 -1.58
C GLY A 50 -1.85 18.87 -2.79
N GLU A 51 -0.97 18.45 -3.70
CA GLU A 51 -1.31 17.71 -4.94
C GLU A 51 -2.11 16.44 -4.66
N TYR A 52 -1.67 15.62 -3.70
CA TYR A 52 -2.30 14.34 -3.38
C TYR A 52 -3.22 14.39 -2.15
N SER A 53 -3.65 15.58 -1.70
CA SER A 53 -4.58 15.71 -0.57
C SER A 53 -5.93 15.01 -0.81
N GLY A 54 -6.32 14.87 -2.07
CA GLY A 54 -7.50 14.13 -2.52
C GLY A 54 -7.30 12.62 -2.65
N GLU A 55 -6.06 12.12 -2.63
CA GLU A 55 -5.81 10.69 -2.76
C GLU A 55 -6.33 9.92 -1.56
N LEU A 56 -7.19 8.94 -1.83
CA LEU A 56 -7.92 8.22 -0.80
C LEU A 56 -6.98 7.40 0.08
N HIS A 57 -5.95 6.81 -0.51
CA HIS A 57 -5.10 5.82 0.14
C HIS A 57 -3.76 6.36 0.64
N LEU A 58 -3.33 7.55 0.19
CA LEU A 58 -2.02 8.10 0.57
C LEU A 58 -1.89 8.23 2.10
N ALA A 59 -2.84 8.90 2.74
CA ALA A 59 -2.79 9.12 4.18
C ALA A 59 -2.84 7.84 5.01
N PRO A 60 -3.84 6.93 4.82
CA PRO A 60 -3.88 5.69 5.57
C PRO A 60 -2.62 4.83 5.37
N ASP A 61 -2.11 4.71 4.14
CA ASP A 61 -0.92 3.90 3.86
C ASP A 61 0.33 4.45 4.56
N LEU A 62 0.55 5.77 4.54
CA LEU A 62 1.69 6.39 5.24
C LEU A 62 1.58 6.25 6.76
N LEU A 63 0.37 6.34 7.31
CA LEU A 63 0.10 6.16 8.75
C LEU A 63 0.26 4.70 9.19
N ALA A 64 -0.06 3.72 8.34
CA ALA A 64 0.10 2.30 8.64
C ALA A 64 1.55 1.93 9.02
N ALA A 65 2.52 2.51 8.32
CA ALA A 65 3.94 2.32 8.60
C ALA A 65 4.45 3.17 9.77
N ARG A 66 3.65 4.09 10.32
CA ARG A 66 4.10 5.19 11.20
C ARG A 66 3.18 5.37 12.40
N PRO A 67 3.16 4.42 13.36
CA PRO A 67 2.29 4.50 14.53
C PRO A 67 2.58 5.68 15.47
N TRP A 68 3.70 6.39 15.29
CA TRP A 68 4.04 7.61 16.03
C TRP A 68 3.43 8.90 15.45
N LEU A 69 2.80 8.84 14.26
CA LEU A 69 2.08 9.97 13.70
C LEU A 69 0.63 9.97 14.17
N ALA A 70 0.08 11.17 14.39
CA ALA A 70 -1.29 11.31 14.83
C ALA A 70 -2.26 10.92 13.69
N PRO A 71 -3.25 10.04 13.94
CA PRO A 71 -4.14 9.54 12.90
C PRO A 71 -5.08 10.62 12.32
N ASP A 72 -5.27 11.72 13.04
CA ASP A 72 -6.06 12.89 12.66
C ASP A 72 -5.24 13.97 11.93
N THR A 73 -3.97 13.68 11.61
CA THR A 73 -3.13 14.61 10.83
C THR A 73 -3.84 14.97 9.52
N PRO A 74 -4.04 16.26 9.20
CA PRO A 74 -4.63 16.67 7.94
C PRO A 74 -3.86 16.09 6.75
N ARG A 75 -4.56 15.53 5.76
CA ARG A 75 -3.95 14.84 4.61
C ARG A 75 -2.88 15.67 3.91
N ARG A 76 -3.16 16.97 3.74
CA ARG A 76 -2.24 17.94 3.13
C ARG A 76 -0.93 18.10 3.90
N ASP A 77 -0.97 17.96 5.23
CA ASP A 77 0.15 18.24 6.11
C ASP A 77 0.95 16.96 6.45
N LEU A 78 0.40 15.79 6.14
CA LEU A 78 0.95 14.51 6.52
C LEU A 78 2.37 14.30 6.02
N LEU A 79 2.64 14.62 4.75
CA LEU A 79 3.98 14.45 4.19
C LEU A 79 5.01 15.37 4.87
N GLY A 80 4.60 16.58 5.24
CA GLY A 80 5.43 17.47 6.06
C GLY A 80 5.72 16.90 7.45
N ARG A 81 4.74 16.24 8.07
CA ARG A 81 4.92 15.54 9.37
C ARG A 81 5.85 14.33 9.26
N VAL A 82 5.74 13.55 8.20
CA VAL A 82 6.66 12.45 7.89
C VAL A 82 8.08 13.00 7.75
N MET A 83 8.27 13.99 6.89
CA MET A 83 9.58 14.59 6.64
C MET A 83 10.21 15.17 7.93
N ALA A 84 9.42 15.79 8.80
CA ALA A 84 9.92 16.33 10.07
C ALA A 84 10.53 15.25 10.99
N GLN A 85 10.06 14.01 10.89
CA GLN A 85 10.50 12.88 11.71
C GLN A 85 11.45 11.90 11.01
N GLU A 86 11.48 11.87 9.69
CA GLU A 86 12.23 10.88 8.89
C GLU A 86 13.17 11.52 7.86
N TRP A 87 13.23 12.85 7.79
CA TRP A 87 14.03 13.61 6.83
C TRP A 87 13.64 13.29 5.37
N THR A 88 14.53 13.62 4.43
CA THR A 88 14.35 13.42 2.99
C THR A 88 14.15 11.96 2.60
N GLY A 89 13.41 11.75 1.52
CA GLY A 89 13.11 10.42 0.98
C GLY A 89 12.36 10.46 -0.35
N LEU A 90 11.84 9.30 -0.71
CA LEU A 90 11.09 9.02 -1.92
C LEU A 90 9.66 8.69 -1.55
N LEU A 91 8.70 9.42 -2.10
CA LEU A 91 7.29 9.04 -2.07
C LEU A 91 6.98 8.23 -3.34
N ALA A 92 6.43 7.03 -3.20
CA ALA A 92 6.14 6.15 -4.32
C ALA A 92 4.77 5.49 -4.22
N LEU A 93 4.13 5.29 -5.37
CA LEU A 93 2.95 4.45 -5.53
C LEU A 93 3.36 3.13 -6.20
N LEU A 94 3.20 2.02 -5.48
CA LEU A 94 3.55 0.69 -5.97
C LEU A 94 2.33 0.08 -6.66
N GLY A 95 2.23 0.23 -7.99
CA GLY A 95 1.06 -0.18 -8.77
C GLY A 95 -0.10 0.81 -8.66
N GLU A 96 -0.87 0.98 -9.74
CA GLU A 96 -1.98 1.95 -9.81
C GLU A 96 -3.02 1.77 -8.70
N TYR A 97 -3.20 0.55 -8.20
CA TYR A 97 -4.13 0.20 -7.13
C TYR A 97 -3.44 -0.26 -5.84
N GLY A 98 -2.11 -0.12 -5.75
CA GLY A 98 -1.33 -0.62 -4.64
C GLY A 98 -0.88 0.46 -3.66
N PRO A 99 0.02 0.11 -2.72
CA PRO A 99 0.32 0.95 -1.58
C PRO A 99 1.11 2.21 -1.95
N TRP A 100 0.79 3.31 -1.27
CA TRP A 100 1.70 4.45 -1.14
C TRP A 100 2.77 4.15 -0.08
N VAL A 101 4.03 4.44 -0.38
CA VAL A 101 5.16 4.26 0.54
C VAL A 101 6.04 5.51 0.56
N TYR A 102 6.62 5.82 1.72
CA TYR A 102 7.68 6.82 1.86
C TYR A 102 8.93 6.12 2.40
N VAL A 103 10.02 6.15 1.64
CA VAL A 103 11.23 5.38 1.89
C VAL A 103 12.49 6.24 1.74
N PRO A 104 13.60 5.93 2.43
CA PRO A 104 14.79 6.78 2.42
C PRO A 104 15.57 6.73 1.09
N ASP A 105 15.51 5.61 0.37
CA ASP A 105 16.34 5.37 -0.81
C ASP A 105 15.73 4.31 -1.76
N VAL A 106 16.41 4.12 -2.90
CA VAL A 106 16.01 3.16 -3.95
C VAL A 106 16.12 1.71 -3.47
N ALA A 107 17.03 1.37 -2.57
CA ALA A 107 17.19 0.00 -2.09
C ALA A 107 15.98 -0.42 -1.23
N ALA A 108 15.53 0.46 -0.34
CA ALA A 108 14.30 0.29 0.42
C ALA A 108 13.08 0.22 -0.51
N LEU A 109 13.01 1.10 -1.51
CA LEU A 109 11.94 1.07 -2.53
C LEU A 109 11.86 -0.26 -3.27
N GLN A 110 13.01 -0.80 -3.69
CA GLN A 110 13.09 -2.10 -4.36
C GLN A 110 12.68 -3.24 -3.43
N GLY A 111 13.04 -3.16 -2.15
CA GLY A 111 12.61 -4.11 -1.13
C GLY A 111 11.08 -4.19 -1.02
N LEU A 112 10.42 -3.03 -0.85
CA LEU A 112 8.96 -2.97 -0.76
C LEU A 112 8.28 -3.34 -2.08
N SER A 113 8.85 -2.92 -3.22
CA SER A 113 8.37 -3.33 -4.55
C SER A 113 8.35 -4.85 -4.72
N ARG A 114 9.41 -5.55 -4.27
CA ARG A 114 9.46 -7.02 -4.30
C ARG A 114 8.43 -7.67 -3.38
N ALA A 115 8.27 -7.16 -2.16
CA ALA A 115 7.27 -7.66 -1.22
C ALA A 115 5.84 -7.50 -1.79
N TYR A 116 5.53 -6.34 -2.38
CA TYR A 116 4.24 -6.11 -3.03
C TYR A 116 4.05 -7.00 -4.27
N ALA A 117 5.09 -7.18 -5.09
CA ALA A 117 5.04 -8.08 -6.24
C ALA A 117 4.80 -9.54 -5.84
N ALA A 118 5.36 -9.99 -4.71
CA ALA A 118 5.09 -11.32 -4.15
C ALA A 118 3.61 -11.47 -3.77
N LEU A 119 3.02 -10.47 -3.10
CA LEU A 119 1.59 -10.45 -2.77
C LEU A 119 0.71 -10.53 -4.02
N VAL A 120 0.96 -9.68 -5.02
CA VAL A 120 0.19 -9.68 -6.28
C VAL A 120 0.33 -11.00 -7.02
N SER A 121 1.54 -11.57 -7.07
CA SER A 121 1.82 -12.84 -7.73
C SER A 121 1.10 -14.01 -7.05
N ALA A 122 1.09 -14.05 -5.71
CA ALA A 122 0.37 -15.06 -4.94
C ALA A 122 -1.16 -14.90 -5.03
N ALA A 123 -1.65 -13.66 -5.06
CA ALA A 123 -3.08 -13.37 -5.13
C ALA A 123 -3.67 -13.63 -6.53
N THR A 124 -2.87 -13.56 -7.59
CA THR A 124 -3.34 -13.73 -8.99
C THR A 124 -4.00 -15.09 -9.26
N PRO A 125 -3.41 -16.25 -8.87
CA PRO A 125 -4.05 -17.55 -9.05
C PRO A 125 -5.02 -17.94 -7.92
N ALA A 126 -5.10 -17.15 -6.84
CA ALA A 126 -5.88 -17.51 -5.65
C ALA A 126 -7.40 -17.52 -5.90
N ARG A 127 -8.12 -18.34 -5.12
CA ARG A 127 -9.58 -18.34 -5.14
C ARG A 127 -10.09 -17.08 -4.44
N GLU A 128 -11.26 -16.61 -4.87
CA GLU A 128 -11.90 -15.44 -4.28
C GLU A 128 -12.13 -15.59 -2.77
N GLU A 129 -12.54 -16.77 -2.32
CA GLU A 129 -12.73 -17.10 -0.91
C GLU A 129 -11.43 -16.95 -0.09
N ASP A 130 -10.29 -17.36 -0.66
CA ASP A 130 -8.98 -17.27 -0.01
C ASP A 130 -8.53 -15.80 0.10
N VAL A 131 -8.72 -15.01 -0.96
CA VAL A 131 -8.41 -13.57 -0.97
C VAL A 131 -9.31 -12.83 0.02
N LEU A 132 -10.61 -13.13 0.03
CA LEU A 132 -11.57 -12.52 0.95
C LEU A 132 -11.25 -12.87 2.41
N ALA A 133 -10.95 -14.14 2.69
CA ALA A 133 -10.58 -14.59 4.03
C ALA A 133 -9.27 -13.94 4.49
N ALA A 134 -8.29 -13.78 3.60
CA ALA A 134 -7.05 -13.10 3.91
C ALA A 134 -7.24 -11.59 4.15
N ALA A 135 -8.01 -10.92 3.29
CA ALA A 135 -8.31 -9.49 3.44
C ALA A 135 -9.04 -9.18 4.76
N ARG A 136 -9.94 -10.08 5.20
CA ARG A 136 -10.62 -9.96 6.51
C ARG A 136 -9.69 -10.10 7.72
N ARG A 137 -8.52 -10.74 7.55
CA ARG A 137 -7.52 -10.89 8.62
C ARG A 137 -6.58 -9.69 8.70
N HIS A 138 -6.65 -8.75 7.75
CA HIS A 138 -5.88 -7.52 7.82
C HIS A 138 -6.28 -6.74 9.08
N ALA A 139 -5.30 -6.48 9.94
CA ALA A 139 -5.49 -5.81 11.22
C ALA A 139 -4.90 -4.39 11.24
N GLY A 140 -4.46 -3.86 10.10
CA GLY A 140 -4.02 -2.46 9.98
C GLY A 140 -5.23 -1.57 9.76
N GLY A 141 -5.28 -0.39 10.41
CA GLY A 141 -6.35 0.61 10.26
C GLY A 141 -6.47 1.24 8.85
N THR A 142 -6.10 0.49 7.81
CA THR A 142 -6.14 0.81 6.39
C THR A 142 -6.98 -0.23 5.66
N THR A 143 -7.40 0.09 4.44
CA THR A 143 -7.99 -0.91 3.55
C THR A 143 -6.94 -1.95 3.18
N SER A 144 -7.29 -3.24 3.26
CA SER A 144 -6.42 -4.32 2.80
C SER A 144 -6.00 -4.11 1.34
N LEU A 145 -4.72 -4.32 1.04
CA LEU A 145 -4.16 -4.31 -0.30
C LEU A 145 -4.81 -5.38 -1.19
N LEU A 146 -5.14 -6.55 -0.62
CA LEU A 146 -5.90 -7.58 -1.32
C LEU A 146 -7.30 -7.08 -1.68
N ALA A 147 -8.00 -6.41 -0.76
CA ALA A 147 -9.30 -5.80 -1.07
C ALA A 147 -9.20 -4.68 -2.12
N ARG A 148 -8.11 -3.89 -2.12
CA ARG A 148 -7.86 -2.85 -3.13
C ARG A 148 -7.63 -3.45 -4.52
N LEU A 149 -6.86 -4.53 -4.64
CA LEU A 149 -6.63 -5.23 -5.91
C LEU A 149 -7.93 -5.71 -6.55
N GLU A 150 -8.93 -6.05 -5.73
CA GLU A 150 -10.26 -6.49 -6.19
C GLU A 150 -11.05 -5.41 -6.91
N ILE A 151 -10.62 -4.14 -6.99
CA ILE A 151 -11.21 -3.21 -7.95
C ILE A 151 -11.02 -3.68 -9.40
N THR A 152 -9.95 -4.45 -9.64
CA THR A 152 -9.56 -4.96 -10.95
C THR A 152 -9.94 -6.43 -11.15
N ASP A 153 -9.91 -6.90 -12.39
CA ASP A 153 -10.09 -8.31 -12.74
C ASP A 153 -8.77 -9.11 -12.80
N TYR A 154 -7.76 -8.73 -12.01
CA TYR A 154 -6.38 -9.25 -12.06
C TYR A 154 -6.22 -10.77 -11.88
N ARG A 155 -7.18 -11.44 -11.25
CA ARG A 155 -7.11 -12.89 -11.01
C ARG A 155 -7.11 -13.71 -12.30
N ARG A 156 -6.42 -14.85 -12.30
CA ARG A 156 -6.42 -15.86 -13.36
C ARG A 156 -6.75 -17.21 -12.75
N LYS A 157 -7.82 -17.85 -13.24
CA LYS A 157 -8.23 -19.20 -12.80
C LYS A 157 -7.31 -20.27 -13.38
N THR A 158 -6.04 -20.27 -13.01
CA THR A 158 -5.04 -21.21 -13.52
C THR A 158 -4.29 -21.83 -12.35
N HIS A 159 -4.68 -23.07 -12.06
CA HIS A 159 -4.14 -24.01 -11.06
C HIS A 159 -4.34 -23.69 -9.57
N PRO A 160 -4.58 -24.72 -8.74
CA PRO A 160 -4.50 -24.60 -7.29
C PRO A 160 -3.03 -24.48 -6.89
N ALA A 161 -2.53 -23.26 -6.75
CA ALA A 161 -1.29 -23.06 -6.01
C ALA A 161 -1.59 -23.28 -4.52
N ALA A 162 -0.71 -23.97 -3.79
CA ALA A 162 -0.73 -23.92 -2.33
C ALA A 162 -0.53 -22.45 -1.95
N PRO A 163 -1.49 -21.80 -1.28
CA PRO A 163 -1.34 -20.39 -0.96
C PRO A 163 -0.24 -20.28 0.09
N GLU A 164 0.85 -19.58 -0.23
CA GLU A 164 1.47 -18.82 0.85
C GLU A 164 0.34 -17.99 1.48
N PRO A 165 0.25 -17.93 2.82
CA PRO A 165 -0.90 -17.28 3.44
C PRO A 165 -0.92 -15.82 3.00
N LEU A 166 -1.87 -15.43 2.15
CA LEU A 166 -1.93 -14.08 1.55
C LEU A 166 -1.92 -12.99 2.62
N ALA A 167 -2.56 -13.25 3.77
CA ALA A 167 -2.55 -12.38 4.93
C ALA A 167 -1.14 -12.22 5.53
N ALA A 168 -0.31 -13.27 5.51
CA ALA A 168 1.08 -13.20 5.96
C ALA A 168 1.95 -12.38 5.00
N LEU A 169 1.73 -12.50 3.68
CA LEU A 169 2.42 -11.66 2.69
C LEU A 169 2.06 -10.19 2.84
N GLU A 170 0.78 -9.87 3.00
CA GLU A 170 0.34 -8.50 3.25
C GLU A 170 0.86 -7.97 4.59
N GLY A 171 0.81 -8.79 5.65
CA GLY A 171 1.37 -8.45 6.95
C GLY A 171 2.89 -8.20 6.90
N ALA A 172 3.63 -9.04 6.17
CA ALA A 172 5.07 -8.89 5.99
C ALA A 172 5.43 -7.60 5.22
N PHE A 173 4.63 -7.24 4.21
CA PHE A 173 4.79 -5.97 3.50
C PHE A 173 4.69 -4.77 4.46
N TRP A 174 3.63 -4.72 5.28
CA TRP A 174 3.42 -3.61 6.21
C TRP A 174 4.44 -3.62 7.37
N ALA A 175 4.85 -4.79 7.85
CA ALA A 175 5.92 -4.91 8.83
C ALA A 175 7.23 -4.33 8.29
N GLN A 176 7.63 -4.72 7.07
CA GLN A 176 8.82 -4.19 6.42
C GLN A 176 8.74 -2.67 6.19
N ALA A 177 7.58 -2.15 5.78
CA ALA A 177 7.37 -0.71 5.62
C ALA A 177 7.53 0.04 6.96
N GLY A 178 7.00 -0.53 8.05
CA GLY A 178 7.15 0.00 9.40
C GLY A 178 8.59 -0.04 9.91
N GLU A 179 9.32 -1.14 9.66
CA GLU A 179 10.74 -1.27 10.00
C GLU A 179 11.59 -0.22 9.30
N VAL A 180 11.38 -0.01 7.99
CA VAL A 180 12.07 1.02 7.21
C VAL A 180 11.80 2.42 7.79
N ALA A 181 10.54 2.74 8.08
CA ALA A 181 10.17 4.03 8.64
C ALA A 181 10.75 4.24 10.05
N ALA A 182 10.73 3.20 10.89
CA ALA A 182 11.23 3.26 12.26
C ALA A 182 12.75 3.42 12.31
N ALA A 183 13.48 2.65 11.49
CA ALA A 183 14.93 2.77 11.36
C ALA A 183 15.32 4.18 10.89
N ARG A 184 14.62 4.71 9.90
CA ARG A 184 14.87 6.05 9.38
C ARG A 184 14.59 7.14 10.42
N ARG A 185 13.49 7.03 11.15
CA ARG A 185 13.18 7.93 12.26
C ARG A 185 14.26 7.90 13.33
N ALA A 186 14.72 6.71 13.73
CA ALA A 186 15.77 6.56 14.73
C ALA A 186 17.09 7.22 14.29
N GLU A 187 17.49 7.00 13.03
CA GLU A 187 18.66 7.65 12.43
C GLU A 187 18.54 9.19 12.49
N TRP A 188 17.36 9.73 12.15
CA TRP A 188 17.15 11.17 12.16
C TRP A 188 17.18 11.76 13.57
N GLN A 189 16.56 11.10 14.55
CA GLN A 189 16.60 11.55 15.94
C GLN A 189 18.04 11.54 16.49
N ALA A 190 18.83 10.52 16.15
CA ALA A 190 20.24 10.43 16.55
C ALA A 190 21.13 11.54 15.97
N ARG A 191 20.73 12.16 14.85
CA ARG A 191 21.44 13.31 14.27
C ARG A 191 21.07 14.65 14.90
N ARG A 192 19.96 14.71 15.64
CA ARG A 192 19.42 15.93 16.24
C ARG A 192 19.67 16.04 17.75
N GLY A 193 19.91 14.90 18.41
CA GLY A 193 20.34 14.84 19.82
C GLY A 193 21.84 15.00 19.94
#